data_AF-A0A7U9TJ94-F1
#
_entry.id   AF-A0A7U9TJ94-F1
#
_cell.length_a   1.000
_cell.length_b   1.000
_cell.length_c   1.000
_cell.angle_alpha   90.00
_cell.angle_beta   90.00
_cell.angle_gamma   90.00
#
_symmetry.space_group_name_H-M   'P 1'
#
loop_
_entity.id
_entity.type
_entity.pdbx_description
1 polymer ?
#
loop_
_entity_poly.entity_id
_entity_poly.type
_entity_poly.pdbx_seq_one_letter_code
_entity_poly.pdbx_strand_id
1 'polypeptide(L)'
;MTRKVTLERKKSFVASIMKVYVYVQSGEPYDLKLDGVPLRLIDPPLKNGQSITFDVPTYDAYVYVVFDKHFPKKYNAKFLLKAGQESVKLYTKPRLNPFKGNPFSIFQ
;
A
#
# COMPACT_ATOMS: atom_id res chain seq x y z
N MET A 1 -9.15 14.26 12.75
CA MET A 1 -9.57 12.93 13.24
C MET A 1 -9.01 11.86 12.32
N THR A 2 -8.49 10.77 12.89
CA THR A 2 -7.93 9.61 12.16
C THR A 2 -8.73 8.34 12.45
N ARG A 3 -8.56 7.33 11.61
CA ARG A 3 -9.07 5.97 11.80
C ARG A 3 -7.99 4.94 11.52
N LYS A 4 -8.18 3.71 12.01
CA LYS A 4 -7.23 2.61 11.81
C LYS A 4 -7.47 1.92 10.47
N VAL A 5 -6.38 1.63 9.77
CA VAL A 5 -6.36 0.76 8.60
C VAL A 5 -5.38 -0.36 8.85
N THR A 6 -5.82 -1.59 8.66
CA THR A 6 -4.96 -2.77 8.69
C THR A 6 -4.75 -3.25 7.26
N LEU A 7 -3.52 -3.19 6.77
CA LEU A 7 -3.17 -3.77 5.47
C LEU A 7 -2.45 -5.11 5.68
N GLU A 8 -3.01 -6.16 5.10
CA GLU A 8 -2.44 -7.51 5.10
C GLU A 8 -1.86 -7.84 3.71
N ARG A 9 -0.57 -8.20 3.67
CA ARG A 9 -0.02 -8.86 2.49
C ARG A 9 -0.36 -10.34 2.54
N LYS A 10 -1.30 -10.78 1.70
CA LYS A 10 -1.68 -12.19 1.60
C LYS A 10 -0.47 -13.05 1.24
N LYS A 11 -0.37 -14.22 1.89
CA LYS A 11 0.67 -15.21 1.55
C LYS A 11 0.58 -15.58 0.06
N SER A 12 1.73 -15.61 -0.59
CA SER A 12 1.88 -16.05 -1.98
C SER A 12 3.23 -16.74 -2.18
N PHE A 13 3.30 -17.73 -3.08
CA PHE A 13 4.57 -18.26 -3.58
C PHE A 13 5.23 -17.27 -4.54
N VAL A 14 4.42 -16.58 -5.34
CA VAL A 14 4.86 -15.55 -6.28
C VAL A 14 5.38 -14.34 -5.50
N ALA A 15 6.62 -13.92 -5.79
CA ALA A 15 7.32 -12.83 -5.11
C ALA A 15 7.36 -12.97 -3.57
N SER A 16 7.46 -14.21 -3.05
CA SER A 16 7.43 -14.52 -1.62
C SER A 16 8.58 -13.92 -0.81
N ILE A 17 9.75 -13.72 -1.44
CA ILE A 17 10.96 -13.16 -0.79
C ILE A 17 10.95 -11.63 -0.79
N MET A 18 10.20 -11.00 -1.70
CA MET A 18 10.14 -9.54 -1.82
C MET A 18 9.51 -8.92 -0.58
N LYS A 19 9.80 -7.64 -0.32
CA LYS A 19 9.09 -6.79 0.66
C LYS A 19 8.19 -5.81 -0.08
N VAL A 20 7.16 -5.29 0.59
CA VAL A 20 6.31 -4.24 0.04
C VAL A 20 6.31 -3.05 0.97
N TYR A 21 6.38 -1.86 0.38
CA TYR A 21 6.46 -0.59 1.08
C TYR A 21 5.10 0.06 1.00
N VAL A 22 4.54 0.38 2.16
CA VAL A 22 3.20 0.96 2.26
C VAL A 22 3.36 2.45 2.41
N TYR A 23 2.70 3.20 1.55
CA TYR A 23 2.71 4.65 1.54
C TYR A 23 1.28 5.16 1.67
N VAL A 24 1.09 6.21 2.46
CA VAL A 24 -0.22 6.81 2.66
C VAL A 24 -0.14 8.28 2.32
N GLN A 25 -1.18 8.79 1.66
CA GLN A 25 -1.31 10.21 1.39
C GLN A 25 -1.24 11.02 2.68
N SER A 26 -0.31 11.97 2.69
CA SER A 26 -0.04 12.86 3.80
C SER A 26 0.38 14.22 3.24
N GLY A 27 0.20 15.29 4.02
CA GLY A 27 0.79 16.59 3.69
C GLY A 27 2.31 16.60 3.85
N GLU A 28 2.89 17.79 3.86
CA GLU A 28 4.30 18.00 4.18
C GLU A 28 4.59 17.71 5.67
N PRO A 29 5.76 17.13 6.01
CA PRO A 29 6.76 16.57 5.11
C PRO A 29 6.33 15.23 4.49
N TYR A 30 6.77 14.95 3.27
CA TYR A 30 6.53 13.67 2.56
C TYR A 30 7.83 12.94 2.19
N ASP A 31 7.76 11.60 2.10
CA ASP A 31 8.89 10.73 1.72
C ASP A 31 8.95 10.46 0.21
N LEU A 32 7.78 10.43 -0.43
CA LEU A 32 7.63 10.11 -1.84
C LEU A 32 6.47 10.89 -2.45
N LYS A 33 6.61 11.33 -3.71
CA LYS A 33 5.51 11.92 -4.48
C LYS A 33 5.19 11.04 -5.68
N LEU A 34 3.99 10.47 -5.73
CA LEU A 34 3.49 9.67 -6.87
C LEU A 34 2.25 10.31 -7.46
N ASP A 35 2.23 10.53 -8.78
CA ASP A 35 1.13 11.16 -9.51
C ASP A 35 0.70 12.51 -8.90
N GLY A 36 1.68 13.28 -8.42
CA GLY A 36 1.43 14.55 -7.73
C GLY A 36 0.95 14.43 -6.28
N VAL A 37 0.69 13.22 -5.79
CA VAL A 37 0.23 12.96 -4.42
C VAL A 37 1.44 12.85 -3.47
N PRO A 38 1.56 13.71 -2.45
CA PRO A 38 2.56 13.56 -1.40
C PRO A 38 2.21 12.38 -0.49
N LEU A 39 3.21 11.53 -0.23
CA LEU A 39 3.04 10.27 0.49
C LEU A 39 4.07 10.15 1.61
N ARG A 40 3.61 9.64 2.75
CA ARG A 40 4.44 9.24 3.88
C ARG A 40 4.60 7.72 3.91
N LEU A 41 5.80 7.24 4.15
CA LEU A 41 6.12 5.83 4.34
C LEU A 41 5.56 5.33 5.67
N ILE A 42 4.95 4.15 5.63
CA ILE A 42 4.58 3.39 6.82
C ILE A 42 5.63 2.30 7.02
N ASP A 43 6.49 2.51 8.01
CA ASP A 43 7.49 1.54 8.42
C ASP A 43 6.98 0.63 9.55
N PRO A 44 7.46 -0.63 9.61
CA PRO A 44 8.37 -1.27 8.67
C PRO A 44 7.68 -1.80 7.39
N PRO A 45 8.42 -2.11 6.32
CA PRO A 45 7.85 -2.73 5.13
C PRO A 45 7.30 -4.14 5.41
N LEU A 46 6.23 -4.50 4.69
CA LEU A 46 5.51 -5.76 4.84
C LEU A 46 6.18 -6.93 4.10
N LYS A 47 6.51 -7.98 4.84
CA LYS A 47 6.93 -9.28 4.29
C LYS A 47 5.72 -10.14 3.90
N ASN A 48 5.97 -11.27 3.26
CA ASN A 48 4.94 -12.20 2.83
C ASN A 48 4.12 -12.73 4.02
N GLY A 49 2.79 -12.57 3.97
CA GLY A 49 1.89 -13.01 5.04
C GLY A 49 1.81 -12.07 6.25
N GLN A 50 2.46 -10.90 6.22
CA GLN A 50 2.43 -9.95 7.34
C GLN A 50 1.29 -8.95 7.19
N SER A 51 0.91 -8.37 8.33
CA SER A 51 -0.03 -7.25 8.42
C SER A 51 0.59 -6.09 9.17
N ILE A 52 0.13 -4.88 8.87
CA ILE A 52 0.49 -3.65 9.58
C ILE A 52 -0.77 -2.81 9.76
N THR A 53 -0.88 -2.17 10.93
CA THR A 53 -1.98 -1.26 11.23
C THR A 53 -1.42 0.15 11.39
N PHE A 54 -2.04 1.12 10.73
CA PHE A 54 -1.63 2.52 10.76
C PHE A 54 -2.84 3.45 10.78
N ASP A 55 -2.60 4.69 11.17
CA ASP A 55 -3.60 5.74 11.17
C ASP A 55 -3.67 6.42 9.79
N VAL A 56 -4.90 6.61 9.33
CA VAL A 56 -5.21 7.42 8.15
C VAL A 56 -6.22 8.51 8.53
N PRO A 57 -6.26 9.64 7.82
CA PRO A 57 -7.32 10.61 8.01
C PRO A 57 -8.72 10.01 7.72
N THR A 58 -9.74 10.64 8.31
CA THR A 58 -11.15 10.25 8.13
C THR A 58 -11.76 10.75 6.81
N TYR A 59 -11.03 11.53 6.02
CA TYR A 59 -11.40 11.95 4.67
C TYR A 59 -10.79 11.04 3.59
N ASP A 60 -11.15 11.27 2.32
CA ASP A 60 -10.64 10.51 1.17
C ASP A 60 -9.09 10.56 1.11
N ALA A 61 -8.43 9.41 1.14
CA ALA A 61 -6.98 9.32 1.12
C ALA A 61 -6.50 8.16 0.25
N TYR A 62 -5.39 8.36 -0.47
CA TYR A 62 -4.76 7.28 -1.22
C TYR A 62 -3.81 6.45 -0.36
N VAL A 63 -3.87 5.14 -0.54
CA VAL A 63 -2.87 4.19 -0.09
C VAL A 63 -2.16 3.63 -1.31
N TYR A 64 -0.84 3.67 -1.29
CA TYR A 64 0.01 3.04 -2.29
C TYR A 64 0.75 1.87 -1.66
N VAL A 65 0.85 0.77 -2.40
CA VAL A 65 1.76 -0.33 -2.10
C VAL A 65 2.80 -0.37 -3.21
N VAL A 66 4.03 -0.04 -2.85
CA VAL A 66 5.21 -0.04 -3.74
C VAL A 66 5.98 -1.34 -3.53
N PHE A 67 6.25 -2.06 -4.62
CA PHE A 67 6.94 -3.35 -4.57
C PHE A 67 8.43 -3.25 -4.91
N ASP A 68 8.83 -2.16 -5.57
CA ASP A 68 10.22 -1.82 -5.80
C ASP A 68 10.45 -0.34 -5.45
N LYS A 69 11.19 -0.10 -4.36
CA LYS A 69 11.49 1.24 -3.88
C LYS A 69 12.38 2.05 -4.83
N HIS A 70 13.12 1.38 -5.73
CA HIS A 70 13.98 2.05 -6.72
C HIS A 70 13.19 2.52 -7.94
N PHE A 71 12.04 1.88 -8.21
CA PHE A 71 11.18 2.20 -9.35
C PHE A 71 9.70 2.35 -8.93
N PRO A 72 9.39 3.23 -7.96
CA PRO A 72 8.08 3.28 -7.32
C PRO A 72 6.95 3.68 -8.28
N LYS A 73 7.24 4.53 -9.26
CA LYS A 73 6.26 4.93 -10.30
C LYS A 73 5.84 3.75 -11.20
N LYS A 74 6.72 2.79 -11.43
CA LYS A 74 6.47 1.64 -12.31
C LYS A 74 5.86 0.45 -11.56
N TYR A 75 6.26 0.24 -10.30
CA TYR A 75 5.87 -0.93 -9.51
C TYR A 75 5.10 -0.53 -8.25
N ASN A 76 3.90 0.01 -8.44
CA ASN A 76 2.96 0.29 -7.37
C ASN A 76 1.55 -0.21 -7.69
N ALA A 77 0.75 -0.34 -6.63
CA ALA A 77 -0.70 -0.39 -6.70
C ALA A 77 -1.26 0.76 -5.86
N LYS A 78 -2.37 1.34 -6.31
CA LYS A 78 -3.05 2.48 -5.67
C LYS A 78 -4.45 2.07 -5.25
N PHE A 79 -4.87 2.49 -4.06
CA PHE A 79 -6.22 2.29 -3.56
C PHE A 79 -6.74 3.60 -2.95
N LEU A 80 -7.98 3.97 -3.29
CA LEU A 80 -8.65 5.11 -2.67
C LEU A 80 -9.43 4.64 -1.46
N LEU A 81 -8.98 5.00 -0.26
CA LEU A 81 -9.76 4.86 0.95
C LEU A 81 -10.79 5.99 1.01
N LYS A 82 -12.07 5.63 0.94
CA LYS A 82 -13.18 6.58 1.06
C LYS A 82 -13.35 7.10 2.48
N ALA A 83 -13.78 8.34 2.61
CA ALA A 83 -14.05 8.98 3.89
C ALA A 83 -14.93 8.10 4.79
N GLY A 84 -14.64 8.11 6.08
CA GLY A 84 -15.32 7.28 7.07
C GLY A 84 -14.59 7.20 8.39
N GLN A 85 -15.27 6.70 9.41
CA GLN A 85 -14.75 6.59 10.78
C GLN A 85 -14.42 5.14 11.17
N GLU A 86 -14.97 4.17 10.45
CA GLU A 86 -14.77 2.75 10.72
C GLU A 86 -13.35 2.30 10.39
N SER A 87 -12.85 1.34 11.17
CA SER A 87 -11.60 0.66 10.86
C SER A 87 -11.72 -0.13 9.56
N VAL A 88 -10.74 -0.02 8.67
CA VAL A 88 -10.75 -0.72 7.37
C VAL A 88 -9.67 -1.80 7.35
N LYS A 89 -10.01 -2.97 6.84
CA LYS A 89 -9.03 -4.01 6.52
C LYS A 89 -8.82 -4.05 5.00
N LEU A 90 -7.58 -3.91 4.57
CA LEU A 90 -7.16 -4.03 3.18
C LEU A 90 -6.27 -5.25 3.02
N TYR A 91 -6.21 -5.74 1.80
CA TYR A 91 -5.38 -6.85 1.37
C TYR A 91 -4.56 -6.45 0.16
N THR A 92 -3.33 -6.95 0.10
CA THR A 92 -2.48 -6.84 -1.09
C THR A 92 -1.86 -8.18 -1.45
N LYS A 93 -1.77 -8.47 -2.76
CA LYS A 93 -1.14 -9.71 -3.26
C LYS A 93 -0.58 -9.51 -4.68
N PRO A 94 0.62 -10.06 -4.98
CA PRO A 94 1.02 -10.33 -6.36
C PRO A 94 0.12 -11.36 -7.02
N ARG A 95 -0.17 -11.17 -8.31
CA ARG A 95 -0.78 -12.19 -9.16
C ARG A 95 0.16 -12.49 -10.31
N LEU A 96 0.46 -13.77 -10.52
CA LEU A 96 1.24 -14.19 -11.69
C LEU A 96 0.42 -13.89 -12.96
N ASN A 97 1.03 -13.16 -13.89
CA ASN A 97 0.49 -12.89 -15.21
C ASN A 97 1.61 -13.07 -16.26
N PRO A 98 1.53 -14.08 -17.13
CA PRO A 98 2.59 -14.36 -18.10
C PRO A 98 2.99 -13.18 -19.00
N PHE A 99 2.06 -12.26 -19.29
CA PHE A 99 2.29 -11.12 -20.16
C PHE A 99 2.66 -9.83 -19.42
N LYS A 100 2.28 -9.73 -18.13
CA LYS A 100 2.45 -8.51 -17.32
C LYS A 100 3.37 -8.70 -16.12
N GLY A 101 4.03 -9.87 -16.02
CA GLY A 101 4.86 -10.24 -14.89
C GLY A 101 4.03 -10.57 -13.65
N ASN A 102 4.21 -9.83 -12.57
CA ASN A 102 3.50 -10.08 -11.31
C ASN A 102 2.70 -8.84 -10.87
N PRO A 103 1.64 -8.44 -11.61
CA PRO A 103 0.84 -7.28 -11.23
C PRO A 103 0.32 -7.41 -9.80
N PHE A 104 0.29 -6.27 -9.12
CA PHE A 104 -0.13 -6.18 -7.73
C PHE A 104 -1.49 -5.52 -7.65
N SER A 105 -2.27 -5.93 -6.66
CA SER A 105 -3.62 -5.41 -6.42
C SER A 105 -3.80 -5.12 -4.94
N ILE A 106 -4.52 -4.06 -4.64
CA ILE A 106 -5.04 -3.75 -3.31
C ILE A 106 -6.56 -3.91 -3.38
N PHE A 107 -7.15 -4.58 -2.41
CA PHE A 107 -8.59 -4.79 -2.31
C PHE A 107 -9.02 -4.81 -0.84
N GLN A 108 -10.31 -4.58 -0.60
CA GLN A 108 -10.92 -4.64 0.72
C GLN A 108 -11.53 -6.03 0.94
#